data_AF-A0AAU9F192-F1
#
_entry.id   AF-A0AAU9F192-F1
#
_cell.length_a   1.000
_cell.length_b   1.000
_cell.length_c   1.000
_cell.angle_alpha   90.00
_cell.angle_beta   90.00
_cell.angle_gamma   90.00
#
_symmetry.space_group_name_H-M   'P 1'
#
loop_
_entity.id
_entity.type
_entity.pdbx_description
1 polymer ?
#
loop_
_entity_poly.entity_id
_entity_poly.type
_entity_poly.pdbx_seq_one_letter_code
_entity_poly.pdbx_strand_id
1 'polypeptide(L)'
;MNDQLGPLAEAMRQEIKAIPQTMRQETVIRQALVCLLYQAVKQMGLVPLAGWKPPRSTRGGVDLVGVDDSGELPAVRVAFVIDPLVDLPRLKDLEWVDCPDKIVVSFSERADKVKQSSFFLTKDHTHLSLY
;
A
#
# COMPACT_ATOMS: atom_id res chain seq x y z
N MET A 1 3.35 -11.22 -9.92
CA MET A 1 2.72 -10.50 -8.80
C MET A 1 1.20 -10.69 -8.78
N ASN A 2 0.49 -10.63 -9.91
CA ASN A 2 -0.98 -10.78 -9.98
C ASN A 2 -1.56 -12.01 -9.24
N ASP A 3 -0.91 -13.17 -9.32
CA ASP A 3 -1.41 -14.39 -8.67
C ASP A 3 -1.34 -14.37 -7.13
N GLN A 4 -0.54 -13.47 -6.55
CA GLN A 4 -0.37 -13.34 -5.10
C GLN A 4 -1.27 -12.26 -4.47
N LEU A 5 -1.91 -11.42 -5.29
CA LEU A 5 -2.72 -10.30 -4.80
C LEU A 5 -4.05 -10.74 -4.20
N GLY A 6 -4.66 -11.81 -4.72
CA GLY A 6 -5.92 -12.36 -4.22
C GLY A 6 -5.81 -12.84 -2.76
N PRO A 7 -4.88 -13.76 -2.45
CA PRO A 7 -4.63 -14.20 -1.08
C PRO A 7 -4.26 -13.04 -0.13
N LEU A 8 -3.48 -12.06 -0.63
CA LEU A 8 -3.07 -10.91 0.16
C LEU A 8 -4.25 -9.98 0.50
N ALA A 9 -5.15 -9.73 -0.46
CA ALA A 9 -6.37 -8.97 -0.22
C ALA A 9 -7.26 -9.62 0.82
N GLU A 10 -7.39 -10.95 0.80
CA GLU A 10 -8.15 -11.67 1.82
C GLU A 10 -7.49 -11.59 3.20
N ALA A 11 -6.18 -11.77 3.28
CA ALA A 11 -5.45 -11.63 4.54
C ALA A 11 -5.64 -10.21 5.15
N MET A 12 -5.58 -9.17 4.32
CA MET A 12 -5.84 -7.79 4.75
C MET A 12 -7.27 -7.59 5.28
N ARG A 13 -8.29 -8.19 4.65
CA ARG A 13 -9.68 -8.14 5.17
C ARG A 13 -9.79 -8.82 6.53
N GLN A 14 -9.12 -9.96 6.72
CA GLN A 14 -9.13 -10.67 8.00
C GLN A 14 -8.43 -9.86 9.09
N GLU A 15 -7.33 -9.19 8.77
CA GLU A 15 -6.63 -8.29 9.69
C GLU A 15 -7.55 -7.15 10.18
N ILE A 16 -8.29 -6.52 9.26
CA ILE A 16 -9.27 -5.48 9.62
C ILE A 16 -10.37 -6.04 10.53
N LYS A 17 -10.89 -7.24 10.22
CA LYS A 17 -11.93 -7.89 11.02
C LYS A 17 -11.44 -8.28 12.42
N ALA A 18 -10.15 -8.57 12.59
CA ALA A 18 -9.59 -8.91 13.89
C ALA A 18 -9.52 -7.71 14.85
N ILE A 19 -9.44 -6.48 14.33
CA ILE A 19 -9.48 -5.27 15.15
C ILE A 19 -10.86 -5.15 15.83
N PRO A 20 -10.95 -4.88 17.14
CA PRO A 20 -12.24 -4.65 17.81
C PRO A 20 -13.00 -3.49 17.14
N GLN A 21 -14.29 -3.68 16.85
CA GLN A 21 -15.08 -2.73 16.06
C GLN A 21 -15.03 -1.29 16.60
N THR A 22 -15.07 -1.11 17.92
CA THR A 22 -15.00 0.21 18.58
C THR A 22 -13.62 0.88 18.48
N MET A 23 -12.59 0.14 18.07
CA MET A 23 -11.21 0.59 17.90
C MET A 23 -10.77 0.62 16.43
N ARG A 24 -11.67 0.28 15.48
CA ARG A 24 -11.42 0.32 14.02
C ARG A 24 -11.42 1.74 13.47
N GLN A 25 -10.44 2.53 13.89
CA GLN A 25 -10.18 3.84 13.30
C GLN A 25 -9.35 3.67 12.03
N GLU A 26 -9.48 4.58 11.08
CA GLU A 26 -8.77 4.52 9.79
C GLU A 26 -7.25 4.44 9.97
N THR A 27 -6.70 5.17 10.94
CA THR A 27 -5.28 5.14 11.29
C THR A 27 -4.84 3.78 11.84
N VAL A 28 -5.67 3.14 12.68
CA VAL A 28 -5.40 1.81 13.23
C VAL A 28 -5.45 0.76 12.12
N ILE A 29 -6.44 0.82 11.24
CA ILE A 29 -6.54 -0.06 10.07
C ILE A 29 -5.30 0.09 9.19
N ARG A 30 -4.94 1.33 8.81
CA ARG A 30 -3.76 1.59 7.99
C ARG A 30 -2.50 0.95 8.58
N GLN A 31 -2.24 1.15 9.87
CA GLN A 31 -1.05 0.59 10.52
C GLN A 31 -1.08 -0.93 10.63
N ALA A 32 -2.24 -1.54 10.90
CA ALA A 32 -2.38 -3.00 10.89
C ALA A 32 -2.06 -3.59 9.51
N LEU A 33 -2.56 -2.95 8.44
CA LEU A 33 -2.26 -3.35 7.07
C LEU A 33 -0.78 -3.15 6.72
N VAL A 34 -0.13 -2.07 7.17
CA VAL A 34 1.33 -1.88 7.02
C VAL A 34 2.08 -3.03 7.71
N CYS A 35 1.72 -3.41 8.93
CA CYS A 35 2.35 -4.53 9.64
C CYS A 35 2.23 -5.85 8.89
N LEU A 36 1.05 -6.16 8.35
CA LEU A 36 0.81 -7.37 7.55
C LEU A 36 1.65 -7.35 6.26
N LEU A 37 1.60 -6.25 5.51
CA LEU A 37 2.34 -6.09 4.26
C LEU A 37 3.85 -6.11 4.48
N TYR A 38 4.32 -5.57 5.61
CA TYR A 38 5.73 -5.62 6.00
C TYR A 38 6.24 -7.07 6.07
N GLN A 39 5.44 -7.98 6.64
CA GLN A 39 5.80 -9.40 6.66
C GLN A 39 5.73 -10.04 5.27
N ALA A 40 4.72 -9.72 4.48
CA ALA A 40 4.60 -10.22 3.10
C ALA A 40 5.82 -9.80 2.25
N VAL A 41 6.25 -8.55 2.35
CA VAL A 41 7.45 -8.03 1.66
C VAL A 41 8.72 -8.76 2.11
N LYS A 42 8.88 -9.08 3.41
CA LYS A 42 10.00 -9.93 3.87
C LYS A 42 9.97 -11.32 3.25
N GLN A 43 8.80 -11.94 3.15
CA GLN A 43 8.65 -13.27 2.56
C GLN A 43 8.98 -13.29 1.06
N MET A 44 8.88 -12.13 0.40
CA MET A 44 9.34 -11.95 -0.99
C MET A 44 10.86 -11.80 -1.11
N GLY A 45 11.61 -11.81 0.00
CA GLY A 45 13.06 -11.61 0.02
C GLY A 45 13.49 -10.15 -0.10
N LEU A 46 12.57 -9.20 0.08
CA LEU A 46 12.84 -7.76 0.03
C LEU A 46 13.00 -7.20 1.45
N VAL A 47 13.71 -6.08 1.58
CA VAL A 47 13.81 -5.28 2.80
C VAL A 47 12.62 -4.33 2.86
N PRO A 48 11.64 -4.54 3.77
CA PRO A 48 10.54 -3.61 3.94
C PRO A 48 10.96 -2.34 4.71
N LEU A 49 10.62 -1.17 4.17
CA LEU A 49 10.80 0.13 4.83
C LEU A 49 9.43 0.82 4.98
N ALA A 50 8.89 0.82 6.20
CA ALA A 50 7.62 1.49 6.50
C ALA A 50 7.81 3.01 6.61
N GLY A 51 6.84 3.79 6.12
CA GLY A 51 6.86 5.25 6.15
C GLY A 51 8.00 5.87 5.33
N TRP A 52 8.50 5.16 4.32
CA TRP A 52 9.65 5.63 3.53
C TRP A 52 9.31 6.90 2.76
N LYS A 53 10.27 7.83 2.75
CA LYS A 53 10.19 9.09 2.04
C LYS A 53 11.45 9.30 1.21
N PRO A 54 11.34 9.75 -0.06
CA PRO A 54 12.52 10.08 -0.85
C PRO A 54 13.41 11.13 -0.16
N PRO A 55 14.73 10.92 -0.11
CA PRO A 55 15.65 11.88 0.49
C PRO A 55 15.51 13.26 -0.17
N ARG A 56 15.53 14.32 0.65
CA ARG A 56 15.51 15.73 0.19
C ARG A 56 14.27 16.14 -0.62
N SER A 57 13.19 15.35 -0.57
CA SER A 57 11.93 15.68 -1.22
C SER A 57 10.99 16.49 -0.31
N THR A 58 10.30 17.47 -0.88
CA THR A 58 9.19 18.19 -0.21
C THR A 58 7.89 17.36 -0.20
N ARG A 59 7.85 16.25 -0.94
CA ARG A 59 6.69 15.36 -1.07
C ARG A 59 6.43 14.56 0.21
N GLY A 60 5.25 13.94 0.29
CA GLY A 60 4.93 13.01 1.37
C GLY A 60 5.74 11.72 1.28
N GLY A 61 5.63 10.89 2.32
CA GLY A 61 6.11 9.52 2.31
C GLY A 61 5.01 8.57 1.87
N VAL A 62 5.41 7.38 1.41
CA VAL A 62 4.50 6.26 1.16
C VAL A 62 4.42 5.38 2.41
N ASP A 63 3.40 4.52 2.51
CA ASP A 63 3.21 3.72 3.73
C ASP A 63 4.25 2.61 3.87
N LEU A 64 4.64 2.00 2.75
CA LEU A 64 5.61 0.92 2.72
C LEU A 64 6.29 0.85 1.36
N VAL A 65 7.60 0.57 1.37
CA VAL A 65 8.32 0.11 0.19
C VAL A 65 9.02 -1.22 0.48
N GLY A 66 9.16 -2.05 -0.55
CA GLY A 66 10.04 -3.22 -0.55
C GLY A 66 11.29 -2.93 -1.38
N VAL A 67 12.45 -3.05 -0.75
CA VAL A 67 13.75 -2.74 -1.36
C VAL A 67 14.52 -4.02 -1.63
N ASP A 68 15.10 -4.13 -2.81
CA ASP A 68 16.12 -5.10 -3.14
C ASP A 68 17.49 -4.46 -2.86
N ASP A 69 18.21 -5.00 -1.87
CA ASP A 69 19.53 -4.53 -1.45
C ASP A 69 20.67 -5.46 -1.90
N SER A 70 20.38 -6.43 -2.78
CA SER A 70 21.38 -7.39 -3.27
C SER A 70 22.35 -6.81 -4.30
N GLY A 71 21.99 -5.69 -4.94
CA GLY A 71 22.78 -5.00 -5.96
C GLY A 71 23.77 -3.97 -5.40
N GLU A 72 24.51 -3.32 -6.30
CA GLU A 72 25.45 -2.24 -5.95
C GLU A 72 24.75 -1.02 -5.32
N LEU A 73 23.50 -0.75 -5.75
CA LEU A 73 22.63 0.27 -5.19
C LEU A 73 21.29 -0.34 -4.80
N PRO A 74 20.74 -0.02 -3.61
CA PRO A 74 19.41 -0.48 -3.23
C PRO A 74 18.34 0.05 -4.19
N ALA A 75 17.47 -0.84 -4.67
CA ALA A 75 16.41 -0.50 -5.61
C ALA A 75 15.03 -0.78 -5.01
N VAL A 76 14.10 0.18 -5.14
CA VAL A 76 12.71 -0.06 -4.73
C VAL A 76 12.04 -0.95 -5.77
N ARG A 77 11.52 -2.10 -5.33
CA ARG A 77 10.82 -3.07 -6.19
C ARG A 77 9.32 -2.88 -6.14
N VAL A 78 8.78 -2.53 -4.98
CA VAL A 78 7.34 -2.35 -4.77
C VAL A 78 7.08 -1.20 -3.80
N ALA A 79 6.02 -0.44 -4.03
CA ALA A 79 5.60 0.65 -3.17
C ALA A 79 4.09 0.62 -2.92
N PHE A 80 3.69 0.95 -1.69
CA PHE A 80 2.31 0.88 -1.24
C PHE A 80 1.83 2.23 -0.68
N VAL A 81 0.62 2.60 -1.05
CA VAL A 81 -0.20 3.58 -0.32
C VAL A 81 -1.52 2.94 0.08
N ILE A 82 -1.95 3.21 1.30
CA ILE A 82 -3.03 2.54 2.01
C ILE A 82 -3.91 3.61 2.64
N ASP A 83 -5.11 3.75 2.12
CA ASP A 83 -6.05 4.79 2.53
C ASP A 83 -7.49 4.29 2.48
N PRO A 84 -8.45 4.93 3.16
CA PRO A 84 -9.85 4.54 3.05
C PRO A 84 -10.34 4.59 1.59
N LEU A 85 -9.91 5.61 0.84
CA LEU A 85 -10.24 5.87 -0.56
C LEU A 85 -8.96 6.08 -1.37
N VAL A 86 -9.07 6.10 -2.69
CA VAL A 86 -7.94 6.51 -3.55
C VAL A 86 -7.78 8.03 -3.46
N ASP A 87 -6.72 8.48 -2.80
CA ASP A 87 -6.43 9.90 -2.59
C ASP A 87 -5.37 10.42 -3.58
N LEU A 88 -5.65 11.55 -4.25
CA LEU A 88 -4.78 12.11 -5.29
C LEU A 88 -3.41 12.59 -4.75
N PRO A 89 -3.32 13.33 -3.62
CA PRO A 89 -2.04 13.62 -2.98
C PRO A 89 -1.20 12.36 -2.73
N ARG A 90 -1.82 11.30 -2.20
CA ARG A 90 -1.14 10.02 -1.90
C ARG A 90 -0.67 9.32 -3.17
N LEU A 91 -1.47 9.35 -4.22
CA LEU A 91 -1.09 8.84 -5.54
C LEU A 91 0.12 9.60 -6.11
N LYS A 92 0.13 10.93 -5.97
CA LYS A 92 1.27 11.76 -6.39
C LYS A 92 2.55 11.50 -5.61
N ASP A 93 2.45 11.05 -4.36
CA ASP A 93 3.63 10.60 -3.59
C ASP A 93 4.12 9.25 -4.10
N LEU A 94 3.20 8.33 -4.41
CA LEU A 94 3.52 7.00 -4.97
C LEU A 94 4.16 7.07 -6.35
N GLU A 95 3.67 7.96 -7.22
CA GLU A 95 4.17 8.14 -8.59
C GLU A 95 5.64 8.59 -8.63
N TRP A 96 6.16 9.17 -7.55
CA TRP A 96 7.56 9.57 -7.45
C TRP A 96 8.50 8.44 -7.08
N VAL A 97 7.96 7.30 -6.68
CA VAL A 97 8.76 6.13 -6.37
C VAL A 97 9.10 5.42 -7.67
N ASP A 98 10.38 5.46 -8.04
CA ASP A 98 10.89 4.70 -9.18
C ASP A 98 10.94 3.22 -8.84
N CYS A 99 9.87 2.52 -9.22
CA CYS A 99 9.69 1.10 -9.00
C CYS A 99 8.68 0.52 -10.01
N PRO A 100 8.81 -0.78 -10.34
CA PRO A 100 7.90 -1.44 -11.27
C PRO A 100 6.49 -1.61 -10.71
N ASP A 101 6.37 -1.87 -9.41
CA ASP A 101 5.10 -2.26 -8.79
C ASP A 101 4.56 -1.19 -7.84
N LYS A 102 3.58 -0.41 -8.30
CA LYS A 102 2.90 0.62 -7.51
C LYS A 102 1.51 0.13 -7.09
N ILE A 103 1.32 -0.09 -5.79
CA ILE A 103 0.11 -0.70 -5.24
C ILE A 103 -0.66 0.32 -4.41
N VAL A 104 -1.93 0.48 -4.74
CA VAL A 104 -2.89 1.30 -3.99
C VAL A 104 -3.86 0.38 -3.29
N VAL A 105 -3.97 0.47 -1.97
CA VAL A 105 -4.91 -0.31 -1.15
C VAL A 105 -5.99 0.61 -0.64
N SER A 106 -7.26 0.30 -0.93
CA SER A 106 -8.41 1.01 -0.38
C SER A 106 -9.27 0.14 0.52
N PHE A 107 -9.64 0.63 1.70
CA PHE A 107 -10.33 -0.17 2.73
C PHE A 107 -11.68 0.39 3.20
N SER A 108 -12.26 1.40 2.54
CA SER A 108 -13.61 1.86 2.88
C SER A 108 -14.68 0.85 2.47
N GLU A 109 -15.66 0.62 3.35
CA GLU A 109 -16.86 -0.18 3.04
C GLU A 109 -17.81 0.53 2.05
N ARG A 110 -17.57 1.81 1.75
CA ARG A 110 -18.37 2.60 0.81
C ARG A 110 -17.90 2.40 -0.63
N ALA A 111 -18.31 1.29 -1.24
CA ALA A 111 -17.96 0.93 -2.61
C ALA A 111 -18.28 2.03 -3.65
N ASP A 112 -19.34 2.81 -3.44
CA ASP A 112 -19.70 3.98 -4.26
C ASP A 112 -18.57 5.03 -4.26
N LYS A 113 -18.01 5.31 -3.09
CA LYS A 113 -16.94 6.28 -2.90
C LYS A 113 -15.60 5.77 -3.38
N VAL A 114 -15.29 4.50 -3.15
CA VAL A 114 -14.08 3.88 -3.68
C VAL A 114 -14.07 3.96 -5.21
N LYS A 115 -15.17 3.55 -5.86
CA LYS A 115 -15.32 3.64 -7.33
C LYS A 115 -15.27 5.08 -7.85
N GLN A 116 -15.83 6.04 -7.13
CA GLN A 116 -15.71 7.45 -7.49
C GLN A 116 -14.26 7.91 -7.42
N SER A 117 -13.51 7.51 -6.40
CA SER A 117 -12.11 7.90 -6.19
C SER A 117 -11.11 7.18 -7.10
N SER A 118 -11.42 5.97 -7.56
CA SER A 118 -10.54 5.16 -8.42
C SER A 118 -10.29 5.77 -9.80
N PHE A 119 -10.99 6.84 -10.19
CA PHE A 119 -10.76 7.56 -11.44
C PHE A 119 -9.35 8.16 -11.55
N PHE A 120 -8.66 8.38 -10.43
CA PHE A 120 -7.30 8.88 -10.41
C PHE A 120 -6.27 7.83 -10.86
N LEU A 121 -6.62 6.55 -10.83
CA LEU A 121 -5.71 5.46 -11.15
C LEU A 121 -5.41 5.40 -12.65
N THR A 122 -4.17 5.09 -12.97
CA THR A 122 -3.72 4.79 -14.34
C THR A 122 -3.43 3.29 -14.49
N LYS A 123 -3.01 2.86 -15.68
CA LYS A 123 -2.58 1.47 -15.94
C LYS A 123 -1.31 1.07 -15.17
N ASP A 124 -0.55 2.05 -14.69
CA ASP A 124 0.69 1.83 -13.93
C ASP A 124 0.42 1.51 -12.45
N HIS A 125 -0.85 1.61 -12.03
CA HIS A 125 -1.28 1.36 -10.67
C HIS A 125 -2.00 0.01 -10.57
N THR A 126 -1.61 -0.77 -9.57
CA THR A 126 -2.37 -1.94 -9.14
C THR A 126 -3.26 -1.54 -7.97
N HIS A 127 -4.57 -1.63 -8.13
CA HIS A 127 -5.53 -1.26 -7.09
C HIS A 127 -6.14 -2.49 -6.41
N LEU A 128 -6.02 -2.54 -5.08
CA LEU A 128 -6.63 -3.55 -4.22
C LEU A 128 -7.77 -2.89 -3.43
N SER A 129 -9.01 -3.08 -3.88
CA SER A 129 -10.21 -2.75 -3.09
C SER A 129 -10.52 -3.89 -2.12
N LEU A 130 -10.47 -3.59 -0.81
CA LEU A 130 -10.74 -4.59 0.22
C LEU A 130 -12.24 -4.82 0.45
N TYR A 131 -13.11 -3.95 -0.05
CA TYR A 131 -14.57 -4.10 0.00
C TYR A 131 -15.17 -3.80 -1.37
#